data_AF-A0A6M8VVG2-F1
#
_entry.id   AF-A0A6M8VVG2-F1
#
_cell.length_a   1.000
_cell.length_b   1.000
_cell.length_c   1.000
_cell.angle_alpha   90.00
_cell.angle_beta   90.00
_cell.angle_gamma   90.00
#
_symmetry.space_group_name_H-M   'P 1'
#
loop_
_entity.id
_entity.type
_entity.pdbx_description
1 polymer ?
#
loop_
_entity_poly.entity_id
_entity_poly.type
_entity_poly.pdbx_seq_one_letter_code
_entity_poly.pdbx_strand_id
1 'polypeptide(L)'
;MMLVEMGKDTQQYHYNVFAAKKILSGAKSILFEDGYPALPKTWMPRRSARDITLTHALIRQESNFETTAKSPAGALGLMQLMPATAGQTRVKLGIPRPANGVDALLSDPAYNIMLGTTYLEQMLDRYNGSAVMAVAAYNAGPGRVDRWLKEMGDPRSAGDEAMIDWIEMIPIYETRNYVQRVLENQFVYMYRFAPETQFVRLSSLF
;
A
#
# COMPACT_ATOMS: atom_id res chain seq x y z
N MET A 1 -22.79 11.44 -7.72
CA MET A 1 -22.10 11.84 -8.96
C MET A 1 -21.24 13.08 -8.74
N MET A 2 -21.80 14.22 -8.31
CA MET A 2 -21.06 15.49 -8.16
C MET A 2 -19.77 15.44 -7.30
N LEU A 3 -19.76 14.72 -6.17
CA LEU A 3 -18.57 14.59 -5.31
C LEU A 3 -17.42 13.77 -5.94
N VAL A 4 -17.75 12.83 -6.82
CA VAL A 4 -16.79 11.90 -7.43
C VAL A 4 -16.07 12.54 -8.61
N GLU A 5 -16.81 13.28 -9.44
CA GLU A 5 -16.23 14.09 -10.52
C GLU A 5 -15.33 15.19 -9.96
N MET A 6 -15.80 15.89 -8.91
CA MET A 6 -15.01 16.93 -8.25
C MET A 6 -13.69 16.40 -7.67
N GLY A 7 -13.68 15.18 -7.10
CA GLY A 7 -12.45 14.56 -6.59
C GLY A 7 -11.41 14.24 -7.68
N LYS A 8 -11.85 13.88 -8.90
CA LYS A 8 -10.94 13.67 -10.04
C LYS A 8 -10.33 14.99 -10.53
N ASP A 9 -11.16 16.03 -10.67
CA ASP A 9 -10.73 17.33 -11.19
C ASP A 9 -9.81 18.08 -10.22
N THR A 10 -9.99 17.85 -8.92
CA THR A 10 -9.20 18.49 -7.85
C THR A 10 -8.07 17.62 -7.30
N GLN A 11 -7.88 16.40 -7.82
CA GLN A 11 -6.96 15.38 -7.29
C GLN A 11 -7.23 14.99 -5.82
N GLN A 12 -8.46 15.14 -5.34
CA GLN A 12 -8.92 14.78 -4.00
C GLN A 12 -9.56 13.38 -3.99
N TYR A 13 -8.79 12.36 -4.38
CA TYR A 13 -9.29 10.99 -4.58
C TYR A 13 -9.84 10.31 -3.31
N HIS A 14 -9.49 10.80 -2.13
CA HIS A 14 -10.03 10.29 -0.86
C HIS A 14 -11.56 10.49 -0.76
N TYR A 15 -12.11 11.56 -1.35
CA TYR A 15 -13.56 11.74 -1.44
C TYR A 15 -14.21 10.68 -2.32
N ASN A 16 -13.54 10.23 -3.37
CA ASN A 16 -14.02 9.17 -4.25
C ASN A 16 -14.05 7.83 -3.51
N VAL A 17 -12.98 7.51 -2.78
CA VAL A 17 -12.92 6.31 -1.94
C VAL A 17 -14.00 6.32 -0.87
N PHE A 18 -14.19 7.45 -0.19
CA PHE A 18 -15.22 7.61 0.84
C PHE A 18 -16.63 7.47 0.27
N ALA A 19 -16.92 8.14 -0.86
CA ALA A 19 -18.19 8.05 -1.56
C ALA A 19 -18.48 6.63 -2.03
N ALA A 20 -17.49 5.94 -2.61
CA ALA A 20 -17.60 4.54 -3.02
C ALA A 20 -17.93 3.62 -1.84
N LYS A 21 -17.22 3.75 -0.71
CA LYS A 21 -17.51 2.97 0.51
C LYS A 21 -18.95 3.20 1.00
N LYS A 22 -19.44 4.45 0.96
CA LYS A 22 -20.79 4.82 1.42
C LYS A 22 -21.91 4.41 0.46
N ILE A 23 -21.61 4.23 -0.83
CA ILE A 23 -22.60 3.89 -1.86
C ILE A 23 -22.61 2.38 -2.17
N LEU A 24 -21.49 1.66 -1.99
CA LEU A 24 -21.45 0.20 -2.10
C LEU A 24 -22.34 -0.52 -1.07
N SER A 25 -22.74 0.17 0.01
CA SER A 25 -23.79 -0.32 0.92
C SER A 25 -25.22 -0.20 0.36
N GLY A 26 -25.42 0.34 -0.86
CA GLY A 26 -26.75 0.60 -1.43
C GLY A 26 -26.91 0.55 -2.97
N ALA A 27 -25.86 0.56 -3.81
CA ALA A 27 -26.01 0.50 -5.27
C ALA A 27 -24.89 -0.30 -5.97
N LYS A 28 -25.28 -1.14 -6.94
CA LYS A 28 -24.56 -2.35 -7.39
C LYS A 28 -23.53 -2.18 -8.52
N SER A 29 -23.34 -1.02 -9.16
CA SER A 29 -22.51 -0.97 -10.38
C SER A 29 -21.70 0.29 -10.69
N ILE A 30 -21.85 1.41 -9.97
CA ILE A 30 -21.33 2.70 -10.47
C ILE A 30 -19.93 3.10 -9.94
N LEU A 31 -19.31 2.40 -8.98
CA LEU A 31 -18.15 2.96 -8.26
C LEU A 31 -16.92 2.06 -8.12
N PHE A 32 -16.76 1.03 -8.96
CA PHE A 32 -15.54 0.23 -8.94
C PHE A 32 -14.31 1.10 -9.22
N GLU A 33 -14.38 1.96 -10.23
CA GLU A 33 -13.26 2.83 -10.57
C GLU A 33 -13.04 3.96 -9.55
N ASP A 34 -14.10 4.52 -9.00
CA ASP A 34 -13.98 5.62 -8.05
C ASP A 34 -13.58 5.15 -6.65
N GLY A 35 -13.90 3.89 -6.33
CA GLY A 35 -13.46 3.23 -5.13
C GLY A 35 -11.99 2.83 -5.13
N TYR A 36 -11.37 2.66 -6.29
CA TYR A 36 -9.98 2.18 -6.44
C TYR A 36 -9.17 3.08 -7.39
N PRO A 37 -8.94 4.35 -7.05
CA PRO A 37 -8.38 5.34 -7.97
C PRO A 37 -6.98 4.96 -8.47
N ALA A 38 -6.68 5.29 -9.73
CA ALA A 38 -5.33 5.21 -10.26
C ALA A 38 -4.52 6.44 -9.84
N LEU A 39 -3.24 6.25 -9.56
CA LEU A 39 -2.31 7.33 -9.24
C LEU A 39 -2.19 8.29 -10.43
N PRO A 40 -2.31 9.61 -10.20
CA PRO A 40 -1.99 10.61 -11.20
C PRO A 40 -0.56 10.45 -11.71
N LYS A 41 -0.34 10.63 -13.01
CA LYS A 41 1.01 10.62 -13.61
C LYS A 41 1.95 11.64 -12.95
N THR A 42 1.40 12.75 -12.44
CA THR A 42 2.15 13.79 -11.71
C THR A 42 2.65 13.32 -10.35
N TRP A 43 2.01 12.31 -9.75
CA TRP A 43 2.41 11.74 -8.46
C TRP A 43 3.33 10.53 -8.64
N MET A 44 3.37 9.94 -9.83
CA MET A 44 4.24 8.82 -10.11
C MET A 44 5.71 9.26 -10.03
N PRO A 45 6.53 8.63 -9.18
CA PRO A 45 7.95 8.94 -9.13
C PRO A 45 8.62 8.60 -10.47
N ARG A 46 9.68 9.35 -10.81
CA ARG A 46 10.46 9.13 -12.05
C ARG A 46 11.04 7.71 -12.14
N ARG A 47 11.33 7.11 -10.98
CA ARG A 47 11.65 5.70 -10.86
C ARG A 47 10.36 4.94 -10.64
N SER A 48 9.96 4.11 -11.62
CA SER A 48 8.78 3.28 -11.54
C SER A 48 8.89 2.27 -10.39
N ALA A 49 7.85 2.17 -9.57
CA ALA A 49 7.73 1.13 -8.56
C ALA A 49 7.74 -0.26 -9.21
N ARG A 50 8.42 -1.21 -8.59
CA ARG A 50 8.49 -2.61 -9.09
C ARG A 50 7.12 -3.25 -9.26
N ASP A 51 6.18 -2.99 -8.35
CA ASP A 51 4.81 -3.46 -8.43
C ASP A 51 3.83 -2.30 -8.23
N ILE A 52 3.24 -1.86 -9.35
CA ILE A 52 2.29 -0.76 -9.36
C ILE A 52 0.97 -1.14 -8.66
N THR A 53 0.53 -2.40 -8.75
CA THR A 53 -0.72 -2.86 -8.14
C THR A 53 -0.60 -2.90 -6.62
N LEU A 54 0.52 -3.41 -6.11
CA LEU A 54 0.82 -3.43 -4.68
C LEU A 54 1.00 -2.01 -4.12
N THR A 55 1.63 -1.12 -4.88
CA THR A 55 1.78 0.29 -4.49
C THR A 55 0.42 0.96 -4.29
N HIS A 56 -0.52 0.77 -5.23
CA HIS A 56 -1.87 1.32 -5.11
C HIS A 56 -2.64 0.67 -3.96
N ALA A 57 -2.46 -0.64 -3.74
CA ALA A 57 -3.09 -1.37 -2.66
C ALA A 57 -2.66 -0.87 -1.28
N LEU A 58 -1.37 -0.60 -1.10
CA LEU A 58 -0.82 0.00 0.11
C LEU A 58 -1.34 1.42 0.32
N ILE A 59 -1.26 2.31 -0.68
CA ILE A 59 -1.77 3.69 -0.55
C ILE A 59 -3.25 3.70 -0.19
N ARG A 60 -4.03 2.79 -0.79
CA ARG A 60 -5.44 2.62 -0.46
C ARG A 60 -5.64 2.27 1.02
N GLN A 61 -4.87 1.32 1.53
CA GLN A 61 -4.99 0.88 2.92
C GLN A 61 -4.47 1.93 3.91
N GLU A 62 -3.38 2.62 3.55
CA GLU A 62 -2.69 3.56 4.43
C GLU A 62 -3.43 4.88 4.59
N SER A 63 -3.86 5.50 3.48
CA SER A 63 -4.45 6.84 3.53
C SER A 63 -5.77 6.99 2.80
N ASN A 64 -6.26 5.94 2.12
CA ASN A 64 -7.35 6.06 1.16
C ASN A 64 -7.08 7.16 0.11
N PHE A 65 -5.81 7.35 -0.29
CA PHE A 65 -5.35 8.41 -1.20
C PHE A 65 -5.46 9.85 -0.62
N GLU A 66 -5.55 10.00 0.70
CA GLU A 66 -5.43 11.31 1.35
C GLU A 66 -3.95 11.73 1.43
N THR A 67 -3.58 12.78 0.70
CA THR A 67 -2.19 13.26 0.59
C THR A 67 -1.67 13.88 1.90
N THR A 68 -2.57 14.44 2.70
CA THR A 68 -2.26 15.14 3.95
C THR A 68 -2.54 14.29 5.20
N ALA A 69 -2.75 12.98 5.04
CA ALA A 69 -3.10 12.06 6.11
C ALA A 69 -2.04 12.05 7.22
N LYS A 70 -2.49 12.07 8.48
CA LYS A 70 -1.64 11.97 9.67
C LYS A 70 -2.22 10.92 10.62
N SER A 71 -1.45 9.88 10.95
CA SER A 71 -1.87 8.93 11.97
C SER A 71 -1.61 9.46 13.38
N PRO A 72 -2.32 8.94 14.41
CA PRO A 72 -2.01 9.23 15.81
C PRO A 72 -0.58 8.87 16.23
N ALA A 73 0.02 7.87 15.57
CA ALA A 73 1.40 7.45 15.80
C ALA A 73 2.44 8.35 15.11
N GLY A 74 2.01 9.32 14.29
CA GLY A 74 2.88 10.25 13.58
C GLY A 74 3.30 9.82 12.18
N ALA A 75 2.60 8.87 11.57
CA ALA A 75 2.82 8.47 10.18
C ALA A 75 2.18 9.49 9.21
N LEU A 76 2.81 9.75 8.06
CA LEU A 76 2.49 10.91 7.22
C LEU A 76 2.26 10.55 5.73
N GLY A 77 1.22 11.15 5.16
CA GLY A 77 0.91 11.19 3.74
C GLY A 77 0.38 9.89 3.14
N LEU A 78 0.48 9.76 1.82
CA LEU A 78 -0.13 8.68 1.03
C LEU A 78 0.25 7.27 1.46
N MET A 79 1.53 7.05 1.76
CA MET A 79 2.05 5.75 2.16
C MET A 79 2.36 5.67 3.67
N GLN A 80 1.78 6.60 4.45
CA GLN A 80 1.90 6.70 5.92
C GLN A 80 3.32 6.41 6.42
N LEU A 81 4.28 7.21 5.96
CA LEU A 81 5.66 7.05 6.36
C LEU A 81 5.91 7.64 7.75
N MET A 82 6.54 6.86 8.61
CA MET A 82 7.15 7.39 9.83
C MET A 82 8.32 8.31 9.44
N PRO A 83 8.48 9.49 10.07
CA PRO A 83 9.57 10.42 9.77
C PRO A 83 10.97 9.79 9.85
N ALA A 84 11.19 8.88 10.80
CA ALA A 84 12.43 8.13 10.93
C ALA A 84 12.69 7.22 9.71
N THR A 85 11.70 6.44 9.29
CA THR A 85 11.77 5.55 8.11
C THR A 85 11.99 6.35 6.82
N ALA A 86 11.28 7.47 6.67
CA ALA A 86 11.48 8.39 5.54
C ALA A 86 12.90 8.97 5.53
N GLY A 87 13.42 9.38 6.69
CA GLY A 87 14.77 9.89 6.84
C GLY A 87 15.85 8.87 6.47
N GLN A 88 15.73 7.63 6.95
CA GLN A 88 16.64 6.52 6.61
C GLN A 88 16.60 6.19 5.11
N THR A 89 15.40 6.09 4.55
CA THR A 89 15.20 5.79 3.12
C THR A 89 15.78 6.89 2.24
N ARG A 90 15.57 8.16 2.60
CA ARG A 90 16.14 9.32 1.93
C ARG A 90 17.67 9.27 1.91
N VAL A 91 18.30 8.98 3.05
CA VAL A 91 19.77 8.84 3.15
C VAL A 91 20.27 7.72 2.24
N LYS A 92 19.59 6.57 2.23
CA LYS A 92 19.95 5.42 1.38
C LYS A 92 19.82 5.73 -0.12
N LEU A 93 18.86 6.58 -0.50
CA LEU A 93 18.72 7.07 -1.88
C LEU A 93 19.74 8.16 -2.25
N GLY A 94 20.49 8.71 -1.29
CA GLY A 94 21.45 9.79 -1.54
C GLY A 94 20.80 11.12 -1.94
N ILE A 95 19.51 11.33 -1.67
CA ILE A 95 18.81 12.57 -2.05
C ILE A 95 18.89 13.60 -0.90
N PRO A 96 18.98 14.91 -1.22
CA PRO A 96 19.06 15.95 -0.20
C PRO A 96 17.78 16.04 0.64
N ARG A 97 17.89 16.60 1.84
CA ARG A 97 16.70 16.93 2.65
C ARG A 97 15.91 18.03 1.93
N PRO A 98 14.59 17.89 1.75
CA PRO A 98 13.77 18.93 1.14
C PRO A 98 13.73 20.20 2.01
N ALA A 99 13.50 21.35 1.38
CA ALA A 99 13.53 22.66 2.04
C ALA A 99 12.50 22.78 3.18
N ASN A 100 11.32 22.21 3.00
CA ASN A 100 10.24 22.13 4.00
C ASN A 100 10.35 20.90 4.94
N GLY A 101 11.47 20.18 4.91
CA GLY A 101 11.76 19.12 5.88
C GLY A 101 10.75 17.97 5.89
N VAL A 102 10.19 17.66 7.06
CA VAL A 102 9.25 16.53 7.22
C VAL A 102 7.92 16.80 6.53
N ASP A 103 7.52 18.08 6.40
CA ASP A 103 6.24 18.47 5.78
C ASP A 103 6.20 18.18 4.28
N ALA A 104 7.35 17.91 3.65
CA ALA A 104 7.42 17.38 2.29
C ALA A 104 6.60 16.08 2.14
N LEU A 105 6.51 15.27 3.20
CA LEU A 105 5.73 14.03 3.18
C LEU A 105 4.22 14.27 3.04
N LEU A 106 3.73 15.47 3.32
CA LEU A 106 2.32 15.86 3.25
C LEU A 106 2.00 16.75 2.05
N SER A 107 2.99 17.52 1.59
CA SER A 107 2.82 18.54 0.55
C SER A 107 3.32 18.11 -0.83
N ASP A 108 4.15 17.06 -0.90
CA ASP A 108 4.66 16.50 -2.16
C ASP A 108 4.30 15.00 -2.25
N PRO A 109 3.17 14.67 -2.92
CA PRO A 109 2.75 13.29 -3.14
C PRO A 109 3.79 12.44 -3.84
N ALA A 110 4.53 12.99 -4.82
CA ALA A 110 5.54 12.26 -5.56
C ALA A 110 6.74 11.91 -4.67
N TYR A 111 7.14 12.82 -3.78
CA TYR A 111 8.17 12.55 -2.78
C TYR A 111 7.74 11.49 -1.77
N ASN A 112 6.49 11.55 -1.26
CA ASN A 112 5.97 10.54 -0.35
C ASN A 112 5.94 9.14 -1.00
N ILE A 113 5.40 9.04 -2.22
CA ILE A 113 5.34 7.77 -2.97
C ILE A 113 6.74 7.27 -3.29
N MET A 114 7.67 8.13 -3.71
CA MET A 114 9.06 7.72 -3.99
C MET A 114 9.71 7.06 -2.77
N LEU A 115 9.60 7.68 -1.60
CA LEU A 115 10.18 7.11 -0.37
C LEU A 115 9.44 5.83 0.05
N GLY A 116 8.11 5.80 -0.04
CA GLY A 116 7.32 4.65 0.37
C GLY A 116 7.52 3.44 -0.52
N THR A 117 7.53 3.63 -1.84
CA THR A 117 7.86 2.57 -2.81
C THR A 117 9.30 2.09 -2.66
N THR A 118 10.25 2.97 -2.38
CA THR A 118 11.63 2.57 -2.09
C THR A 118 11.71 1.75 -0.80
N TYR A 119 10.97 2.10 0.25
CA TYR A 119 10.94 1.31 1.48
C TYR A 119 10.25 -0.05 1.26
N LEU A 120 9.15 -0.09 0.51
CA LEU A 120 8.48 -1.32 0.10
C LEU A 120 9.40 -2.25 -0.71
N GLU A 121 10.13 -1.72 -1.69
CA GLU A 121 11.10 -2.49 -2.48
C GLU A 121 12.17 -3.12 -1.61
N GLN A 122 12.63 -2.43 -0.57
CA GLN A 122 13.57 -3.00 0.40
C GLN A 122 12.96 -4.17 1.19
N MET A 123 11.66 -4.11 1.51
CA MET A 123 10.97 -5.22 2.18
C MET A 123 10.80 -6.39 1.23
N LEU A 124 10.41 -6.14 -0.03
CA LEU A 124 10.34 -7.17 -1.07
C LEU A 124 11.71 -7.85 -1.24
N ASP A 125 12.79 -7.09 -1.36
CA ASP A 125 14.15 -7.63 -1.48
C ASP A 125 14.55 -8.46 -0.25
N ARG A 126 14.22 -7.99 0.95
CA ARG A 126 14.51 -8.71 2.21
C ARG A 126 13.81 -10.06 2.28
N TYR A 127 12.59 -10.17 1.75
CA TYR A 127 11.77 -11.39 1.82
C TYR A 127 11.67 -12.12 0.48
N ASN A 128 12.70 -11.99 -0.37
CA ASN A 128 12.85 -12.75 -1.62
C ASN A 128 11.64 -12.57 -2.57
N GLY A 129 11.05 -11.38 -2.59
CA GLY A 129 9.92 -11.03 -3.44
C GLY A 129 8.55 -11.37 -2.85
N SER A 130 8.46 -11.99 -1.66
CA SER A 130 7.16 -12.32 -1.07
C SER A 130 6.38 -11.06 -0.65
N ALA A 131 5.25 -10.83 -1.32
CA ALA A 131 4.38 -9.69 -1.05
C ALA A 131 3.79 -9.74 0.36
N VAL A 132 3.37 -10.92 0.83
CA VAL A 132 2.82 -11.13 2.18
C VAL A 132 3.79 -10.62 3.25
N MET A 133 5.03 -11.11 3.23
CA MET A 133 6.03 -10.75 4.23
C MET A 133 6.43 -9.29 4.10
N ALA A 134 6.54 -8.78 2.86
CA ALA A 134 6.88 -7.39 2.62
C ALA A 134 5.82 -6.43 3.19
N VAL A 135 4.53 -6.72 2.96
CA VAL A 135 3.39 -5.97 3.49
C VAL A 135 3.33 -6.07 5.02
N ALA A 136 3.51 -7.28 5.57
CA ALA A 136 3.56 -7.48 7.01
C ALA A 136 4.69 -6.66 7.65
N ALA A 137 5.86 -6.63 7.03
CA ALA A 137 7.02 -5.89 7.50
C ALA A 137 6.90 -4.38 7.29
N TYR A 138 6.17 -3.93 6.27
CA TYR A 138 5.88 -2.53 6.05
C TYR A 138 5.07 -1.97 7.23
N ASN A 139 4.04 -2.69 7.68
CA ASN A 139 3.18 -2.30 8.80
C ASN A 139 3.82 -2.55 10.18
N ALA A 140 4.33 -3.76 10.42
CA ALA A 140 4.78 -4.19 11.74
C ALA A 140 6.28 -4.02 11.97
N GLY A 141 7.05 -3.67 10.93
CA GLY A 141 8.50 -3.63 10.95
C GLY A 141 9.15 -5.00 10.69
N PRO A 142 10.30 -5.04 9.99
CA PRO A 142 10.92 -6.30 9.58
C PRO A 142 11.35 -7.19 10.74
N GLY A 143 11.81 -6.61 11.86
CA GLY A 143 12.22 -7.40 13.03
C GLY A 143 11.10 -8.24 13.64
N ARG A 144 9.84 -7.82 13.53
CA ARG A 144 8.70 -8.64 13.98
C ARG A 144 8.46 -9.81 13.03
N VAL A 145 8.50 -9.57 11.73
CA VAL A 145 8.33 -10.61 10.70
C VAL A 145 9.46 -11.63 10.76
N ASP A 146 10.71 -11.20 10.93
CA ASP A 146 11.86 -12.10 11.11
C ASP A 146 11.65 -13.04 12.31
N ARG A 147 11.13 -12.52 13.42
CA ARG A 147 10.81 -13.31 14.61
C ARG A 147 9.67 -14.29 14.34
N TRP A 148 8.61 -13.87 13.67
CA TRP A 148 7.48 -14.73 13.32
C TRP A 148 7.89 -15.87 12.38
N LEU A 149 8.77 -15.61 11.41
CA LEU A 149 9.34 -16.66 10.55
C LEU A 149 10.15 -17.68 11.36
N LYS A 150 10.89 -17.22 12.39
CA LYS A 150 11.64 -18.11 13.27
C LYS A 150 10.75 -18.95 14.18
N GLU A 151 9.68 -18.36 14.70
CA GLU A 151 8.79 -19.00 15.69
C GLU A 151 7.73 -19.90 15.06
N MET A 152 7.19 -19.51 13.89
CA MET A 152 6.06 -20.19 13.23
C MET A 152 6.50 -20.99 11.99
N GLY A 153 7.77 -20.86 11.58
CA GLY A 153 8.28 -21.42 10.34
C GLY A 153 8.13 -20.49 9.14
N ASP A 154 8.88 -20.78 8.08
CA ASP A 154 8.82 -20.05 6.81
C ASP A 154 7.87 -20.76 5.84
N PRO A 155 6.71 -20.18 5.51
CA PRO A 155 5.70 -20.83 4.69
C PRO A 155 6.04 -20.81 3.19
N ARG A 156 7.06 -20.03 2.76
CA ARG A 156 7.35 -19.78 1.34
C ARG A 156 7.70 -21.04 0.55
N SER A 157 8.21 -22.09 1.20
CA SER A 157 8.52 -23.37 0.56
C SER A 157 7.42 -24.42 0.74
N ALA A 158 6.35 -24.11 1.46
CA ALA A 158 5.31 -25.06 1.88
C ALA A 158 3.97 -24.90 1.12
N GLY A 159 3.89 -23.94 0.18
CA GLY A 159 2.73 -23.72 -0.68
C GLY A 159 1.67 -22.78 -0.09
N ASP A 160 0.59 -22.58 -0.85
CA ASP A 160 -0.43 -21.56 -0.57
C ASP A 160 -1.15 -21.74 0.77
N GLU A 161 -1.47 -22.99 1.13
CA GLU A 161 -2.15 -23.30 2.41
C GLU A 161 -1.30 -22.87 3.60
N ALA A 162 0.01 -23.17 3.57
CA ALA A 162 0.94 -22.75 4.62
C ALA A 162 1.08 -21.22 4.69
N MET A 163 0.99 -20.53 3.56
CA MET A 163 1.01 -19.07 3.53
C MET A 163 -0.25 -18.48 4.20
N ILE A 164 -1.42 -19.02 3.89
CA ILE A 164 -2.69 -18.62 4.52
C ILE A 164 -2.62 -18.86 6.03
N ASP A 165 -2.20 -20.05 6.46
CA ASP A 165 -2.03 -20.37 7.88
C ASP A 165 -1.06 -19.41 8.55
N TRP A 166 0.06 -19.07 7.91
CA TRP A 166 1.02 -18.10 8.44
C TRP A 166 0.42 -16.72 8.63
N ILE A 167 -0.39 -16.24 7.68
CA ILE A 167 -1.13 -14.97 7.80
C ILE A 167 -2.08 -15.04 9.01
N GLU A 168 -2.87 -16.10 9.13
CA GLU A 168 -3.81 -16.28 10.24
C GLU A 168 -3.13 -16.40 11.61
N MET A 169 -1.88 -16.87 11.64
CA MET A 169 -1.08 -16.95 12.85
C MET A 169 -0.40 -15.64 13.25
N ILE A 170 -0.38 -14.60 12.42
CA ILE A 170 0.20 -13.28 12.77
C ILE A 170 -0.41 -12.80 14.10
N PRO A 171 0.38 -12.63 15.19
CA PRO A 171 -0.18 -12.39 16.52
C PRO A 171 -0.87 -11.02 16.70
N ILE A 172 -0.47 -10.05 15.89
CA ILE A 172 -1.03 -8.69 15.94
C ILE A 172 -2.25 -8.66 15.02
N TYR A 173 -3.44 -8.59 15.60
CA TYR A 173 -4.70 -8.53 14.85
C TYR A 173 -4.71 -7.41 13.80
N GLU A 174 -4.22 -6.22 14.17
CA GLU A 174 -4.13 -5.08 13.25
C GLU A 174 -3.26 -5.42 12.03
N THR A 175 -2.09 -6.00 12.23
CA THR A 175 -1.19 -6.40 11.14
C THR A 175 -1.78 -7.52 10.29
N ARG A 176 -2.44 -8.52 10.90
CA ARG A 176 -3.10 -9.60 10.16
C ARG A 176 -4.17 -9.05 9.22
N ASN A 177 -5.09 -8.25 9.76
CA ASN A 177 -6.13 -7.62 8.96
C ASN A 177 -5.51 -6.68 7.92
N TYR A 178 -4.47 -5.93 8.25
CA TYR A 178 -3.75 -5.08 7.29
C TYR A 178 -3.22 -5.88 6.10
N VAL A 179 -2.55 -7.01 6.34
CA VAL A 179 -2.03 -7.89 5.27
C VAL A 179 -3.17 -8.36 4.37
N GLN A 180 -4.24 -8.92 4.95
CA GLN A 180 -5.41 -9.38 4.20
C GLN A 180 -6.00 -8.26 3.33
N ARG A 181 -6.19 -7.06 3.90
CA ARG A 181 -6.76 -5.91 3.18
C ARG A 181 -5.88 -5.41 2.04
N VAL A 182 -4.56 -5.39 2.21
CA VAL A 182 -3.64 -5.00 1.14
C VAL A 182 -3.68 -6.01 0.00
N LEU A 183 -3.69 -7.31 0.29
CA LEU A 183 -3.76 -8.34 -0.75
C LEU A 183 -5.11 -8.32 -1.49
N GLU A 184 -6.23 -8.13 -0.78
CA GLU A 184 -7.54 -7.90 -1.38
C GLU A 184 -7.51 -6.68 -2.32
N ASN A 185 -6.96 -5.55 -1.86
CA ASN A 185 -6.83 -4.35 -2.67
C ASN A 185 -5.93 -4.57 -3.89
N GLN A 186 -4.83 -5.32 -3.74
CA GLN A 186 -3.90 -5.61 -4.83
C GLN A 186 -4.61 -6.40 -5.93
N PHE A 187 -5.37 -7.43 -5.56
CA PHE A 187 -6.17 -8.19 -6.52
C PHE A 187 -7.13 -7.30 -7.30
N VAL A 188 -7.79 -6.35 -6.63
CA VAL A 188 -8.68 -5.39 -7.27
C VAL A 188 -7.92 -4.49 -8.27
N TYR A 189 -6.72 -4.02 -7.90
CA TYR A 189 -5.88 -3.22 -8.82
C TYR A 189 -5.32 -4.04 -9.99
N MET A 190 -5.00 -5.31 -9.79
CA MET A 190 -4.61 -6.22 -10.88
C MET A 190 -5.74 -6.34 -11.90
N TYR A 191 -6.97 -6.59 -11.44
CA TYR A 191 -8.14 -6.63 -12.31
C TYR A 191 -8.39 -5.28 -12.99
N ARG A 192 -8.24 -4.16 -12.27
CA ARG A 192 -8.42 -2.82 -12.83
C ARG A 192 -7.44 -2.52 -13.96
N PHE A 193 -6.16 -2.86 -13.80
CA PHE A 193 -5.11 -2.50 -14.76
C PHE A 193 -4.91 -3.54 -15.86
N ALA A 194 -5.34 -4.78 -15.63
CA ALA A 194 -5.24 -5.86 -16.61
C ALA A 194 -6.50 -6.76 -16.57
N PRO A 195 -7.67 -6.24 -16.98
CA PRO A 195 -8.95 -6.96 -16.88
C PRO A 195 -9.02 -8.21 -17.77
N GLU A 196 -8.16 -8.30 -18.79
CA GLU A 196 -8.14 -9.40 -19.75
C GLU A 196 -7.27 -10.59 -19.30
N THR A 197 -6.46 -10.41 -18.25
CA THR A 197 -5.72 -11.50 -17.62
C THR A 197 -6.71 -12.36 -16.83
N GLN A 198 -7.05 -13.53 -17.39
CA GLN A 198 -7.90 -14.55 -16.77
C GLN A 198 -7.62 -14.70 -15.28
N PHE A 199 -8.70 -14.72 -14.47
CA PHE A 199 -8.76 -15.04 -13.05
C PHE A 199 -7.41 -15.42 -12.45
N VAL A 200 -6.65 -14.39 -12.09
CA VAL A 200 -5.47 -14.53 -11.27
C VAL A 200 -5.95 -15.19 -9.97
N ARG A 201 -5.54 -16.43 -9.70
CA ARG A 201 -5.92 -17.07 -8.42
C ARG A 201 -5.34 -16.22 -7.29
N LEU A 202 -6.04 -16.11 -6.16
CA LEU A 202 -5.47 -15.46 -4.96
C LEU A 202 -4.12 -16.07 -4.57
N SER A 203 -3.89 -17.34 -4.91
CA SER A 203 -2.60 -18.00 -4.74
C SER A 203 -1.44 -17.35 -5.48
N SER A 204 -1.68 -16.62 -6.58
CA SER A 204 -0.58 -15.96 -7.28
C SER A 204 -0.05 -14.71 -6.54
N LEU A 205 -0.68 -14.32 -5.43
CA LEU A 205 -0.21 -13.23 -4.57
C LEU A 205 0.84 -13.72 -3.54
N PHE A 206 1.07 -15.03 -3.47
CA PHE A 206 1.91 -15.69 -2.48
C PHE A 206 3.25 -16.16 -3.07
#